data_AF-C7N7Z0-F1
#
_entry.id   AF-C7N7Z0-F1
#
_cell.length_a   1.000
_cell.length_b   1.000
_cell.length_c   1.000
_cell.angle_alpha   90.00
_cell.angle_beta   90.00
_cell.angle_gamma   90.00
#
_symmetry.space_group_name_H-M   'P 1'
#
loop_
_entity.id
_entity.type
_entity.pdbx_description
1 polymer ?
#
loop_
_entity_poly.entity_id
_entity_poly.type
_entity_poly.pdbx_seq_one_letter_code
_entity_poly.pdbx_strand_id
1 'polypeptide(L)'
;MRLGCWTDAFFDERGFSTAGTAVAILLSCSLVCFSAWAVQSQSRATKVQSVADAAALAAEAEVAEFMISVKVADATLLTISLTGLTLLGVGIVCCCVPPIAGVGDSLIEAGEKVLEKRKVFAEKSAQVLNLEQAALPVVALTQAESVMFANAEDGTTYIGYMELVPREGEEIEIPGFESVDDALDTATDASDTVAELADTAEEASEEADDAWIDAYLEDCGYAPNYCMQQRAETLSSISPSENPLYHSSTTWSFDVPLKRAQAYYRARLRDEAPMDATDEEGARSALRKNVFAYAVDVMDEGYVIDDGVSAPELHFPLLPKNTSEMKETPLYTNPDYPVSAGEHAYIHAWAGCPQYQQDGSGGYGSLSGLDAGSYEVCPACGLDSVALGQVLSASTNIENGFEYHYRKVAEAAEEYERARSEALPAIEGAKSEVDDAFGELTEAFKDVLGYRIEAYPPGRFGAVVELSAREDGGRPVGFVSTPEELGSFTAFSAAVLVEDESEDVISSLLEGASADADSVLLDCGTMALSLWASLLGVYKGGVDGLTDGVEKALDGLPLIGASGLGTWAADEMRSFIGELGMEPANTSAAKPTLVNTAYVVAHEDGPLSQTIRALKGVP
;
A
#
# COMPACT_ATOMS: atom_id res chain seq x y z
N MET A 1 -1.44 -116.04 45.37
CA MET A 1 -0.54 -115.20 44.55
C MET A 1 -0.83 -115.47 43.07
N ARG A 2 -1.65 -114.62 42.45
CA ARG A 2 -1.71 -114.44 40.99
C ARG A 2 -1.78 -112.93 40.80
N LEU A 3 -0.77 -112.36 40.16
CA LEU A 3 -0.71 -110.94 39.82
C LEU A 3 -1.85 -110.66 38.84
N GLY A 4 -2.78 -109.79 39.22
CA GLY A 4 -3.72 -109.17 38.29
C GLY A 4 -2.95 -108.26 37.35
N CYS A 5 -3.18 -108.43 36.05
CA CYS A 5 -2.49 -107.71 34.99
C CYS A 5 -2.90 -106.23 34.99
N TRP A 6 -1.92 -105.31 34.89
CA TRP A 6 -2.16 -103.86 34.80
C TRP A 6 -3.00 -103.43 33.59
N THR A 7 -3.23 -104.34 32.64
CA THR A 7 -4.02 -104.07 31.42
C THR A 7 -5.53 -104.02 31.66
N ASP A 8 -6.04 -104.65 32.74
CA ASP A 8 -7.48 -104.63 33.06
C ASP A 8 -7.95 -103.26 33.59
N ALA A 9 -7.03 -102.34 33.93
CA ALA A 9 -7.36 -100.95 34.27
C ALA A 9 -7.65 -100.07 33.04
N PHE A 10 -7.42 -100.59 31.83
CA PHE A 10 -7.48 -99.81 30.59
C PHE A 10 -8.60 -100.22 29.61
N PHE A 11 -9.24 -101.39 29.78
CA PHE A 11 -10.34 -101.81 28.89
C PHE A 11 -11.44 -102.55 29.66
N ASP A 12 -12.62 -101.92 29.77
CA ASP A 12 -13.88 -102.58 30.14
C ASP A 12 -14.75 -102.72 28.88
N GLU A 13 -15.18 -103.94 28.56
CA GLU A 13 -16.02 -104.28 27.40
C GLU A 13 -17.48 -103.79 27.55
N ARG A 14 -17.80 -102.96 28.56
CA ARG A 14 -19.15 -102.40 28.78
C ARG A 14 -19.27 -100.88 28.89
N GLY A 15 -18.20 -100.09 28.64
CA GLY A 15 -18.31 -98.63 28.75
C GLY A 15 -17.20 -97.83 28.05
N PHE A 16 -17.55 -96.64 27.55
CA PHE A 16 -16.71 -95.73 26.75
C PHE A 16 -15.54 -95.05 27.50
N SER A 17 -15.12 -95.51 28.68
CA SER A 17 -14.15 -94.82 29.53
C SER A 17 -12.89 -95.64 29.81
N THR A 18 -11.85 -95.48 28.99
CA THR A 18 -10.49 -96.00 29.27
C THR A 18 -9.66 -94.95 30.02
N ALA A 19 -8.64 -95.35 30.78
CA ALA A 19 -7.73 -94.40 31.44
C ALA A 19 -6.97 -93.49 30.43
N GLY A 20 -6.76 -93.96 29.19
CA GLY A 20 -6.26 -93.13 28.09
C GLY A 20 -7.26 -92.04 27.67
N THR A 21 -8.55 -92.38 27.58
CA THR A 21 -9.63 -91.41 27.34
C THR A 21 -9.72 -90.38 28.45
N ALA A 22 -9.57 -90.80 29.73
CA ALA A 22 -9.56 -89.89 30.87
C ALA A 22 -8.38 -88.91 30.82
N VAL A 23 -7.16 -89.39 30.51
CA VAL A 23 -5.97 -88.53 30.36
C VAL A 23 -6.11 -87.57 29.17
N ALA A 24 -6.65 -88.02 28.04
CA ALA A 24 -6.88 -87.18 26.87
C ALA A 24 -7.92 -86.07 27.15
N ILE A 25 -9.00 -86.39 27.88
CA ILE A 25 -10.00 -85.41 28.32
C ILE A 25 -9.36 -84.40 29.28
N LEU A 26 -8.57 -84.85 30.26
CA LEU A 26 -7.87 -83.97 31.20
C LEU A 26 -6.90 -83.02 30.49
N LEU A 27 -6.06 -83.55 29.58
CA LEU A 27 -5.15 -82.73 28.76
C LEU A 27 -5.91 -81.73 27.90
N SER A 28 -7.02 -82.14 27.28
CA SER A 28 -7.86 -81.26 26.47
C SER A 28 -8.49 -80.16 27.33
N CYS A 29 -9.00 -80.49 28.52
CA CYS A 29 -9.52 -79.51 29.47
C CYS A 29 -8.44 -78.55 29.95
N SER A 30 -7.24 -79.02 30.31
CA SER A 30 -6.13 -78.15 30.71
C SER A 30 -5.67 -77.22 29.58
N LEU A 31 -5.60 -77.70 28.33
CA LEU A 31 -5.29 -76.88 27.15
C LEU A 31 -6.35 -75.80 26.91
N VAL A 32 -7.64 -76.15 27.00
CA VAL A 32 -8.75 -75.18 26.85
C VAL A 32 -8.69 -74.13 27.96
N CYS A 33 -8.46 -74.53 29.21
CA CYS A 33 -8.35 -73.63 30.35
C CYS A 33 -7.09 -72.73 30.26
N PHE A 34 -5.96 -73.26 29.80
CA PHE A 34 -4.75 -72.45 29.54
C PHE A 34 -4.97 -71.46 28.39
N SER A 35 -5.62 -71.89 27.31
CA SER A 35 -5.95 -71.01 26.17
C SER A 35 -6.89 -69.89 26.61
N ALA A 36 -7.91 -70.20 27.42
CA ALA A 36 -8.83 -69.23 27.99
C ALA A 36 -8.08 -68.23 28.89
N TRP A 37 -7.19 -68.71 29.75
CA TRP A 37 -6.34 -67.85 30.59
C TRP A 37 -5.41 -66.95 29.77
N ALA A 38 -4.78 -67.49 28.72
CA ALA A 38 -3.89 -66.74 27.84
C ALA A 38 -4.64 -65.65 27.07
N VAL A 39 -5.82 -65.97 26.52
CA VAL A 39 -6.70 -65.00 25.84
C VAL A 39 -7.17 -63.92 26.81
N GLN A 40 -7.55 -64.29 28.03
CA GLN A 40 -7.97 -63.33 29.05
C GLN A 40 -6.82 -62.41 29.48
N SER A 41 -5.62 -62.96 29.67
CA SER A 41 -4.43 -62.19 30.03
C SER A 41 -3.99 -61.25 28.91
N GLN A 42 -4.02 -61.71 27.66
CA GLN A 42 -3.70 -60.89 26.50
C GLN A 42 -4.75 -59.79 26.29
N SER A 43 -6.05 -60.12 26.42
CA SER A 43 -7.13 -59.13 26.34
C SER A 43 -6.97 -58.02 27.39
N ARG A 44 -6.49 -58.36 28.59
CA ARG A 44 -6.21 -57.40 29.67
C ARG A 44 -5.00 -56.54 29.35
N ALA A 45 -3.89 -57.13 28.92
CA ALA A 45 -2.71 -56.38 28.52
C ALA A 45 -3.02 -55.39 27.38
N THR A 46 -3.78 -55.83 26.37
CA THR A 46 -4.25 -54.96 25.28
C THR A 46 -5.11 -53.81 25.80
N LYS A 47 -5.96 -54.07 26.81
CA LYS A 47 -6.79 -53.04 27.42
C LYS A 47 -5.93 -51.99 28.14
N VAL A 48 -4.97 -52.41 28.97
CA VAL A 48 -4.05 -51.47 29.65
C VAL A 48 -3.27 -50.64 28.63
N GLN A 49 -2.80 -51.25 27.54
CA GLN A 49 -2.16 -50.51 26.45
C GLN A 49 -3.10 -49.48 25.81
N SER A 50 -4.35 -49.86 25.50
CA SER A 50 -5.31 -48.92 24.90
C SER A 50 -5.65 -47.73 25.80
N VAL A 51 -5.66 -47.93 27.13
CA VAL A 51 -5.87 -46.83 28.09
C VAL A 51 -4.63 -45.95 28.19
N ALA A 52 -3.43 -46.53 28.19
CA ALA A 52 -2.18 -45.76 28.15
C ALA A 52 -2.06 -44.93 26.87
N ASP A 53 -2.45 -45.50 25.72
CA ASP A 53 -2.50 -44.81 24.43
C ASP A 53 -3.48 -43.63 24.45
N ALA A 54 -4.70 -43.85 24.95
CA ALA A 54 -5.68 -42.78 25.09
C ALA A 54 -5.22 -41.68 26.04
N ALA A 55 -4.57 -42.03 27.16
CA ALA A 55 -4.04 -41.08 28.12
C ALA A 55 -2.86 -40.27 27.55
N ALA A 56 -1.98 -40.88 26.77
CA ALA A 56 -0.87 -40.18 26.10
C ALA A 56 -1.40 -39.19 25.05
N LEU A 57 -2.37 -39.60 24.23
CA LEU A 57 -3.04 -38.71 23.28
C LEU A 57 -3.73 -37.54 23.98
N ALA A 58 -4.38 -37.80 25.12
CA ALA A 58 -5.08 -36.77 25.88
C ALA A 58 -4.13 -35.78 26.57
N ALA A 59 -2.98 -36.25 27.07
CA ALA A 59 -1.94 -35.36 27.59
C ALA A 59 -1.38 -34.44 26.51
N GLU A 60 -1.06 -35.01 25.33
CA GLU A 60 -0.51 -34.26 24.20
C GLU A 60 -1.55 -33.32 23.56
N ALA A 61 -2.84 -33.60 23.69
CA ALA A 61 -3.91 -32.71 23.23
C ALA A 61 -3.88 -31.34 23.93
N GLU A 62 -3.51 -31.27 25.21
CA GLU A 62 -3.38 -29.99 25.93
C GLU A 62 -2.23 -29.14 25.38
N VAL A 63 -1.13 -29.77 24.93
CA VAL A 63 -0.04 -29.07 24.23
C VAL A 63 -0.51 -28.56 22.87
N ALA A 64 -1.36 -29.34 22.17
CA ALA A 64 -1.98 -28.90 20.93
C ALA A 64 -2.83 -27.63 21.14
N GLU A 65 -3.69 -27.61 22.16
CA GLU A 65 -4.55 -26.47 22.50
C GLU A 65 -3.71 -25.22 22.84
N PHE A 66 -2.62 -25.36 23.59
CA PHE A 66 -1.71 -24.25 23.85
C PHE A 66 -1.09 -23.68 22.57
N MET A 67 -0.65 -24.53 21.63
CA MET A 67 -0.10 -24.07 20.35
C MET A 67 -1.14 -23.31 19.52
N ILE A 68 -2.43 -23.61 19.69
CA ILE A 68 -3.52 -22.83 19.09
C ILE A 68 -3.59 -21.44 19.72
N SER A 69 -3.53 -21.34 21.05
CA SER A 69 -3.48 -20.04 21.75
C SER A 69 -2.33 -19.17 21.25
N VAL A 70 -1.14 -19.76 21.03
CA VAL A 70 0.02 -19.06 20.46
C VAL A 70 -0.27 -18.53 19.06
N LYS A 71 -0.81 -19.36 18.15
CA LYS A 71 -1.14 -18.95 16.77
C LYS A 71 -2.20 -17.85 16.74
N VAL A 72 -3.18 -17.88 17.65
CA VAL A 72 -4.21 -16.83 17.76
C VAL A 72 -3.61 -15.51 18.24
N ALA A 73 -2.74 -15.54 19.25
CA ALA A 73 -2.04 -14.36 19.73
C ALA A 73 -1.16 -13.74 18.64
N ASP A 74 -0.42 -14.57 17.89
CA ASP A 74 0.42 -14.16 16.76
C ASP A 74 -0.40 -13.49 15.66
N ALA A 75 -1.49 -14.14 15.21
CA ALA A 75 -2.39 -13.57 14.20
C ALA A 75 -3.01 -12.24 14.63
N THR A 76 -3.41 -12.14 15.91
CA THR A 76 -3.99 -10.91 16.46
C THR A 76 -2.95 -9.78 16.51
N LEU A 77 -1.74 -10.07 16.98
CA LEU A 77 -0.66 -9.08 17.05
C LEU A 77 -0.25 -8.57 15.67
N LEU A 78 -0.08 -9.49 14.72
CA LEU A 78 0.25 -9.16 13.35
C LEU A 78 -0.82 -8.27 12.72
N THR A 79 -2.09 -8.67 12.80
CA THR A 79 -3.19 -7.92 12.18
C THR A 79 -3.43 -6.56 12.82
N ILE A 80 -3.31 -6.43 14.16
CA ILE A 80 -3.39 -5.13 14.83
C ILE A 80 -2.23 -4.21 14.39
N SER A 81 -1.00 -4.74 14.32
CA SER A 81 0.16 -3.98 13.84
C SER A 81 -0.04 -3.49 12.40
N LEU A 82 -0.48 -4.37 11.50
CA LEU A 82 -0.73 -4.01 10.10
C LEU A 82 -1.86 -2.97 9.98
N THR A 83 -2.92 -3.08 10.78
CA THR A 83 -3.99 -2.07 10.83
C THR A 83 -3.43 -0.72 11.25
N GLY A 84 -2.63 -0.66 12.32
CA GLY A 84 -2.02 0.57 12.80
C GLY A 84 -1.16 1.25 11.72
N LEU A 85 -0.22 0.50 11.14
CA LEU A 85 0.67 1.01 10.08
C LEU A 85 -0.09 1.44 8.82
N THR A 86 -1.12 0.67 8.43
CA THR A 86 -1.94 1.03 7.27
C THR A 86 -2.74 2.31 7.51
N LEU A 87 -3.26 2.52 8.73
CA LEU A 87 -3.94 3.77 9.09
C LEU A 87 -3.01 4.98 9.02
N LEU A 88 -1.75 4.84 9.45
CA LEU A 88 -0.74 5.89 9.28
C LEU A 88 -0.51 6.21 7.81
N GLY A 89 -0.26 5.18 6.98
CA GLY A 89 -0.04 5.35 5.53
C GLY A 89 -1.22 5.99 4.81
N VAL A 90 -2.45 5.49 5.02
CA VAL A 90 -3.66 6.09 4.45
C VAL A 90 -3.91 7.49 5.00
N GLY A 91 -3.54 7.75 6.25
CA GLY A 91 -3.57 9.07 6.88
C GLY A 91 -2.72 10.09 6.12
N ILE A 92 -1.45 9.75 5.86
CA ILE A 92 -0.52 10.57 5.07
C ILE A 92 -1.06 10.82 3.65
N VAL A 93 -1.62 9.80 3.01
CA VAL A 93 -2.27 9.96 1.69
C VAL A 93 -3.43 10.96 1.75
N CYS A 94 -4.24 10.95 2.82
CA CYS A 94 -5.30 11.93 3.00
C CYS A 94 -4.76 13.36 3.21
N CYS A 95 -3.63 13.52 3.92
CA CYS A 95 -2.99 14.83 4.12
C CYS A 95 -2.54 15.45 2.79
N CYS A 96 -2.27 14.65 1.75
CA CYS A 96 -1.95 15.13 0.41
C CYS A 96 -3.15 15.76 -0.35
N VAL A 97 -4.35 15.74 0.24
CA VAL A 97 -5.59 16.20 -0.39
C VAL A 97 -6.31 17.16 0.55
N PRO A 98 -6.23 18.49 0.33
CA PRO A 98 -6.70 19.48 1.30
C PRO A 98 -8.16 19.29 1.77
N PRO A 99 -9.13 18.96 0.89
CA PRO A 99 -10.51 18.72 1.33
C PRO A 99 -10.72 17.60 2.35
N ILE A 100 -9.78 16.65 2.46
CA ILE A 100 -9.84 15.50 3.38
C ILE A 100 -8.65 15.40 4.33
N ALA A 101 -7.78 16.42 4.41
CA ALA A 101 -6.62 16.41 5.30
C ALA A 101 -6.99 16.13 6.77
N GLY A 102 -8.09 16.70 7.27
CA GLY A 102 -8.58 16.42 8.64
C GLY A 102 -9.10 14.99 8.86
N VAL A 103 -9.45 14.27 7.78
CA VAL A 103 -9.67 12.81 7.84
C VAL A 103 -8.33 12.11 8.04
N GLY A 104 -7.27 12.57 7.36
CA GLY A 104 -5.90 12.10 7.54
C GLY A 104 -5.44 12.14 8.99
N ASP A 105 -5.56 13.30 9.65
CA ASP A 105 -5.21 13.46 11.07
C ASP A 105 -5.96 12.47 11.96
N SER A 106 -7.26 12.26 11.68
CA SER A 106 -8.09 11.33 12.43
C SER A 106 -7.65 9.87 12.24
N LEU A 107 -7.13 9.52 11.05
CA LEU A 107 -6.60 8.19 10.77
C LEU A 107 -5.23 7.98 11.41
N ILE A 108 -4.38 8.99 11.42
CA ILE A 108 -3.08 8.96 12.10
C ILE A 108 -3.28 8.76 13.60
N GLU A 109 -4.17 9.55 14.23
CA GLU A 109 -4.53 9.41 15.65
C GLU A 109 -5.16 8.03 15.96
N ALA A 110 -5.96 7.49 15.04
CA ALA A 110 -6.48 6.13 15.18
C ALA A 110 -5.35 5.09 15.09
N GLY A 111 -4.42 5.25 14.15
CA GLY A 111 -3.23 4.41 13.99
C GLY A 111 -2.37 4.38 15.25
N GLU A 112 -2.06 5.54 15.82
CA GLU A 112 -1.36 5.70 17.10
C GLU A 112 -2.02 4.88 18.21
N LYS A 113 -3.34 5.07 18.41
CA LYS A 113 -4.10 4.34 19.44
C LYS A 113 -4.09 2.83 19.22
N VAL A 114 -4.16 2.38 17.96
CA VAL A 114 -4.09 0.96 17.61
C VAL A 114 -2.71 0.38 17.96
N LEU A 115 -1.63 1.10 17.66
CA LEU A 115 -0.26 0.68 17.97
C LEU A 115 0.02 0.70 19.48
N GLU A 116 -0.50 1.68 20.23
CA GLU A 116 -0.41 1.69 21.70
C GLU A 116 -1.13 0.46 22.30
N LYS A 117 -2.34 0.17 21.81
CA LYS A 117 -3.10 -1.01 22.24
C LYS A 117 -2.40 -2.31 21.86
N ARG A 118 -1.69 -2.36 20.73
CA ARG A 118 -0.82 -3.49 20.35
C ARG A 118 0.28 -3.73 21.39
N LYS A 119 0.96 -2.68 21.88
CA LYS A 119 2.00 -2.82 22.93
C LYS A 119 1.42 -3.46 24.20
N VAL A 120 0.28 -2.96 24.66
CA VAL A 120 -0.43 -3.51 25.83
C VAL A 120 -0.87 -4.96 25.61
N PHE A 121 -1.36 -5.29 24.40
CA PHE A 121 -1.76 -6.65 24.06
C PHE A 121 -0.56 -7.60 23.99
N ALA A 122 0.57 -7.17 23.47
CA ALA A 122 1.82 -7.95 23.41
C ALA A 122 2.29 -8.33 24.82
N GLU A 123 2.39 -7.36 25.73
CA GLU A 123 2.80 -7.61 27.12
C GLU A 123 1.87 -8.60 27.84
N LYS A 124 0.55 -8.40 27.69
CA LYS A 124 -0.45 -9.30 28.28
C LYS A 124 -0.40 -10.70 27.68
N SER A 125 -0.25 -10.80 26.37
CA SER A 125 -0.18 -12.09 25.67
C SER A 125 1.04 -12.88 26.12
N ALA A 126 2.22 -12.24 26.20
CA ALA A 126 3.42 -12.88 26.73
C ALA A 126 3.20 -13.38 28.18
N GLN A 127 2.59 -12.57 29.05
CA GLN A 127 2.30 -12.99 30.43
C GLN A 127 1.32 -14.17 30.50
N VAL A 128 0.23 -14.13 29.73
CA VAL A 128 -0.80 -15.17 29.72
C VAL A 128 -0.25 -16.47 29.13
N LEU A 129 0.45 -16.40 27.99
CA LEU A 129 1.04 -17.58 27.35
C LEU A 129 2.11 -18.22 28.25
N ASN A 130 2.95 -17.44 28.93
CA ASN A 130 3.91 -17.99 29.89
C ASN A 130 3.23 -18.64 31.10
N LEU A 131 2.12 -18.06 31.59
CA LEU A 131 1.34 -18.65 32.68
C LEU A 131 0.68 -19.98 32.27
N GLU A 132 0.09 -20.02 31.08
CA GLU A 132 -0.52 -21.22 30.49
C GLU A 132 0.54 -22.30 30.26
N GLN A 133 1.69 -21.93 29.68
CA GLN A 133 2.85 -22.80 29.48
C GLN A 133 3.33 -23.42 30.81
N ALA A 134 3.39 -22.65 31.89
CA ALA A 134 3.79 -23.15 33.20
C ALA A 134 2.76 -24.12 33.82
N ALA A 135 1.48 -24.02 33.43
CA ALA A 135 0.41 -24.90 33.89
C ALA A 135 0.32 -26.21 33.09
N LEU A 136 0.86 -26.26 31.86
CA LEU A 136 0.76 -27.40 30.95
C LEU A 136 1.05 -28.76 31.58
N PRO A 137 2.15 -28.97 32.35
CA PRO A 137 2.41 -30.28 32.95
C PRO A 137 1.32 -30.76 33.90
N VAL A 138 0.65 -29.84 34.61
CA VAL A 138 -0.42 -30.16 35.57
C VAL A 138 -1.74 -30.41 34.84
N VAL A 139 -2.06 -29.59 33.83
CA VAL A 139 -3.29 -29.74 33.03
C VAL A 139 -3.25 -31.04 32.22
N ALA A 140 -2.14 -31.30 31.53
CA ALA A 140 -1.92 -32.55 30.81
C ALA A 140 -2.00 -33.77 31.74
N LEU A 141 -1.48 -33.68 32.97
CA LEU A 141 -1.55 -34.78 33.94
C LEU A 141 -3.00 -35.05 34.35
N THR A 142 -3.74 -33.97 34.64
CA THR A 142 -5.15 -34.04 35.03
C THR A 142 -5.99 -34.64 33.90
N GLN A 143 -5.69 -34.27 32.66
CA GLN A 143 -6.38 -34.80 31.49
C GLN A 143 -6.06 -36.27 31.24
N ALA A 144 -4.79 -36.66 31.35
CA ALA A 144 -4.39 -38.06 31.28
C ALA A 144 -5.07 -38.90 32.38
N GLU A 145 -5.10 -38.39 33.61
CA GLU A 145 -5.76 -39.03 34.75
C GLU A 145 -7.28 -39.16 34.54
N SER A 146 -7.93 -38.13 34.01
CA SER A 146 -9.38 -38.16 33.70
C SER A 146 -9.71 -39.27 32.70
N VAL A 147 -8.89 -39.43 31.66
CA VAL A 147 -9.03 -40.49 30.65
C VAL A 147 -8.74 -41.87 31.24
N MET A 148 -7.74 -41.99 32.11
CA MET A 148 -7.46 -43.25 32.83
C MET A 148 -8.65 -43.68 33.70
N PHE A 149 -9.23 -42.77 34.48
CA PHE A 149 -10.39 -43.06 35.34
C PHE A 149 -11.64 -43.37 34.54
N ALA A 150 -11.91 -42.64 33.46
CA ALA A 150 -13.05 -42.89 32.59
C ALA A 150 -13.01 -44.30 31.96
N ASN A 151 -11.82 -44.87 31.81
CA ASN A 151 -11.61 -46.21 31.26
C ASN A 151 -11.32 -47.29 32.34
N ALA A 152 -11.46 -46.95 33.63
CA ALA A 152 -11.31 -47.90 34.74
C ALA A 152 -12.53 -48.84 34.84
N GLU A 153 -12.26 -50.13 34.98
CA GLU A 153 -13.30 -51.15 35.23
C GLU A 153 -13.46 -51.44 36.73
N ASP A 154 -14.65 -51.89 37.11
CA ASP A 154 -14.94 -52.36 38.46
C ASP A 154 -13.94 -53.44 38.90
N GLY A 155 -13.18 -53.18 39.97
CA GLY A 155 -12.20 -54.11 40.55
C GLY A 155 -10.76 -53.99 40.01
N THR A 156 -10.47 -53.01 39.15
CA THR A 156 -9.11 -52.70 38.67
C THR A 156 -8.63 -51.36 39.24
N THR A 157 -7.47 -51.36 39.91
CA THR A 157 -6.78 -50.14 40.35
C THR A 157 -5.72 -49.76 39.33
N TYR A 158 -5.81 -48.56 38.77
CA TYR A 158 -4.77 -47.98 37.92
C TYR A 158 -3.84 -47.08 38.74
N ILE A 159 -2.54 -47.18 38.45
CA ILE A 159 -1.51 -46.26 38.91
C ILE A 159 -0.77 -45.80 37.66
N GLY A 160 -0.89 -44.51 37.34
CA GLY A 160 -0.27 -43.92 36.17
C GLY A 160 0.81 -42.91 36.53
N TYR A 161 1.78 -42.75 35.64
CA TYR A 161 2.73 -41.64 35.63
C TYR A 161 2.74 -41.01 34.23
N MET A 162 2.71 -39.69 34.16
CA MET A 162 2.75 -38.95 32.89
C MET A 162 3.86 -37.91 32.97
N GLU A 163 4.58 -37.75 31.86
CA GLU A 163 5.63 -36.77 31.69
C GLU A 163 5.54 -36.13 30.30
N LEU A 164 5.52 -34.78 30.27
CA LEU A 164 5.76 -34.00 29.06
C LEU A 164 7.26 -33.89 28.81
N VAL A 165 7.69 -34.03 27.55
CA VAL A 165 9.10 -33.95 27.15
C VAL A 165 9.30 -32.78 26.16
N PRO A 166 10.09 -31.76 26.51
CA PRO A 166 10.76 -31.58 27.79
C PRO A 166 9.79 -31.22 28.92
N ARG A 167 10.23 -31.33 30.18
CA ARG A 167 9.40 -30.96 31.36
C ARG A 167 9.13 -29.46 31.51
N GLU A 168 10.06 -28.64 31.04
CA GLU A 168 10.03 -27.19 31.15
C GLU A 168 10.04 -26.58 29.76
N GLY A 169 9.33 -25.46 29.61
CA GLY A 169 9.34 -24.66 28.38
C GLY A 169 10.33 -23.51 28.46
N GLU A 170 10.50 -22.82 27.34
CA GLU A 170 11.31 -21.60 27.27
C GLU A 170 10.40 -20.38 27.39
N GLU A 171 10.91 -19.31 28.01
CA GLU A 171 10.13 -18.09 28.21
C GLU A 171 9.77 -17.45 26.86
N ILE A 172 8.49 -17.11 26.70
CA ILE A 172 7.99 -16.45 25.50
C ILE A 172 8.14 -14.94 25.68
N GLU A 173 8.97 -14.32 24.86
CA GLU A 173 9.11 -12.87 24.78
C GLU A 173 8.51 -12.37 23.47
N ILE A 174 7.75 -11.26 23.54
CA ILE A 174 7.20 -10.60 22.36
C ILE A 174 7.85 -9.22 22.28
N PRO A 175 8.72 -8.96 21.29
CA PRO A 175 9.44 -7.70 21.19
C PRO A 175 8.52 -6.55 20.76
N GLY A 176 8.92 -5.35 21.19
CA GLY A 176 8.55 -4.12 20.51
C GLY A 176 9.47 -3.90 19.30
N PHE A 177 9.00 -3.12 18.33
CA PHE A 177 9.79 -2.74 17.16
C PHE A 177 10.04 -1.24 17.22
N GLU A 178 11.32 -0.84 17.21
CA GLU A 178 11.72 0.58 17.19
C GLU A 178 11.24 1.23 15.88
N SER A 179 11.32 0.52 14.77
CA SER A 179 10.81 0.95 13.46
C SER A 179 9.32 1.31 13.45
N VAL A 180 8.49 0.67 14.28
CA VAL A 180 7.07 1.01 14.41
C VAL A 180 6.89 2.34 15.14
N ASP A 181 7.78 2.65 16.09
CA ASP A 181 7.76 3.93 16.81
C ASP A 181 8.31 5.04 15.91
N ASP A 182 9.40 4.79 15.17
CA ASP A 182 9.96 5.73 14.20
C ASP A 182 8.96 6.08 13.07
N ALA A 183 8.24 5.09 12.56
CA ALA A 183 7.20 5.30 11.55
C ALA A 183 6.00 6.10 12.08
N LEU A 184 5.62 5.89 13.34
CA LEU A 184 4.56 6.67 13.99
C LEU A 184 4.97 8.13 14.20
N ASP A 185 6.17 8.35 14.74
CA ASP A 185 6.70 9.69 14.98
C ASP A 185 6.84 10.45 13.66
N THR A 186 7.42 9.82 12.63
CA THR A 186 7.58 10.42 11.30
C THR A 186 6.25 10.72 10.63
N ALA A 187 5.27 9.80 10.69
CA ALA A 187 3.94 10.04 10.13
C ALA A 187 3.21 11.22 10.81
N THR A 188 3.39 11.35 12.13
CA THR A 188 2.78 12.42 12.92
C THR A 188 3.46 13.76 12.66
N ASP A 189 4.79 13.80 12.58
CA ASP A 189 5.54 15.02 12.28
C ASP A 189 5.33 15.48 10.83
N ALA A 190 5.15 14.54 9.90
CA ALA A 190 4.91 14.85 8.49
C ALA A 190 3.48 15.38 8.24
N SER A 191 2.47 15.01 9.04
CA SER A 191 1.06 15.26 8.70
C SER A 191 0.74 16.74 8.46
N ASP A 192 1.13 17.62 9.40
CA ASP A 192 0.89 19.06 9.31
C ASP A 192 1.67 19.67 8.14
N THR A 193 2.94 19.27 7.98
CA THR A 193 3.82 19.78 6.92
C THR A 193 3.32 19.38 5.53
N VAL A 194 2.93 18.12 5.35
CA VAL A 194 2.35 17.60 4.11
C VAL A 194 1.05 18.31 3.79
N ALA A 195 0.17 18.52 4.79
CA ALA A 195 -1.09 19.22 4.60
C ALA A 195 -0.90 20.68 4.16
N GLU A 196 0.02 21.42 4.78
CA GLU A 196 0.34 22.81 4.42
C GLU A 196 0.93 22.91 3.00
N LEU A 197 1.83 22.00 2.64
CA LEU A 197 2.43 21.94 1.30
C LEU A 197 1.40 21.53 0.24
N ALA A 198 0.53 20.57 0.56
CA ALA A 198 -0.54 20.14 -0.34
C ALA A 198 -1.56 21.24 -0.58
N ASP A 199 -1.91 22.03 0.44
CA ASP A 199 -2.81 23.20 0.31
C ASP A 199 -2.21 24.25 -0.65
N THR A 200 -0.94 24.60 -0.41
CA THR A 200 -0.20 25.54 -1.29
C THR A 200 -0.11 25.01 -2.73
N ALA A 201 0.19 23.71 -2.88
CA ALA A 201 0.29 23.06 -4.18
C ALA A 201 -1.05 23.02 -4.92
N GLU A 202 -2.15 22.77 -4.21
CA GLU A 202 -3.49 22.70 -4.78
C GLU A 202 -3.96 24.09 -5.24
N GLU A 203 -3.89 25.10 -4.37
CA GLU A 203 -4.27 26.48 -4.72
C GLU A 203 -3.49 26.99 -5.93
N ALA A 204 -2.16 26.83 -5.92
CA ALA A 204 -1.32 27.28 -7.03
C ALA A 204 -1.54 26.45 -8.32
N SER A 205 -1.92 25.17 -8.22
CA SER A 205 -2.25 24.35 -9.39
C SER A 205 -3.62 24.73 -9.97
N GLU A 206 -4.61 25.04 -9.13
CA GLU A 206 -5.90 25.56 -9.58
C GLU A 206 -5.76 26.93 -10.28
N GLU A 207 -4.94 27.84 -9.73
CA GLU A 207 -4.62 29.12 -10.38
C GLU A 207 -3.96 28.92 -11.75
N ALA A 208 -3.04 27.95 -11.87
CA ALA A 208 -2.43 27.61 -13.15
C ALA A 208 -3.44 27.03 -14.15
N ASP A 209 -4.32 26.13 -13.71
CA ASP A 209 -5.35 25.54 -14.57
C ASP A 209 -6.36 26.60 -15.06
N ASP A 210 -6.75 27.54 -14.20
CA ASP A 210 -7.61 28.67 -14.56
C ASP A 210 -6.94 29.58 -15.59
N ALA A 211 -5.67 29.96 -15.36
CA ALA A 211 -4.89 30.75 -16.32
C ALA A 211 -4.72 30.03 -17.68
N TRP A 212 -4.51 28.72 -17.65
CA TRP A 212 -4.45 27.89 -18.86
C TRP A 212 -5.77 27.92 -19.64
N ILE A 213 -6.90 27.74 -18.94
CA ILE A 213 -8.24 27.79 -19.56
C ILE A 213 -8.52 29.18 -20.13
N ASP A 214 -8.21 30.25 -19.41
CA ASP A 214 -8.39 31.63 -19.86
C ASP A 214 -7.58 31.92 -21.14
N ALA A 215 -6.30 31.51 -21.17
CA ALA A 215 -5.47 31.64 -22.37
C ALA A 215 -6.06 30.86 -23.56
N TYR A 216 -6.53 29.62 -23.33
CA TYR A 216 -7.18 28.82 -24.36
C TYR A 216 -8.45 29.47 -24.89
N LEU A 217 -9.29 30.03 -24.02
CA LEU A 217 -10.54 30.69 -24.39
C LEU A 217 -10.28 31.90 -25.30
N GLU A 218 -9.29 32.71 -24.94
CA GLU A 218 -8.89 33.92 -25.67
C GLU A 218 -8.20 33.61 -27.01
N ASP A 219 -7.49 32.48 -27.14
CA ASP A 219 -6.90 32.04 -28.42
C ASP A 219 -7.91 31.32 -29.33
N CYS A 220 -8.45 30.19 -28.88
CA CYS A 220 -9.26 29.26 -29.69
C CYS A 220 -10.67 29.04 -29.15
N GLY A 221 -10.88 29.08 -27.83
CA GLY A 221 -12.08 28.53 -27.19
C GLY A 221 -13.37 29.30 -27.50
N TYR A 222 -13.32 30.60 -27.80
CA TYR A 222 -14.51 31.34 -28.23
C TYR A 222 -14.87 31.16 -29.71
N ALA A 223 -14.06 30.51 -30.55
CA ALA A 223 -14.36 30.33 -31.96
C ALA A 223 -15.72 29.63 -32.17
N PRO A 224 -16.58 30.11 -33.09
CA PRO A 224 -16.33 31.12 -34.14
C PRO A 224 -16.63 32.57 -33.72
N ASN A 225 -16.83 32.87 -32.43
CA ASN A 225 -16.90 34.25 -31.94
C ASN A 225 -15.50 34.89 -31.91
N TYR A 226 -15.39 36.15 -31.45
CA TYR A 226 -14.12 36.85 -31.38
C TYR A 226 -13.15 36.16 -30.41
N CYS A 227 -12.05 35.66 -30.97
CA CYS A 227 -10.85 35.13 -30.30
C CYS A 227 -9.65 35.36 -31.22
N MET A 228 -8.44 35.16 -30.71
CA MET A 228 -7.21 35.40 -31.46
C MET A 228 -7.16 34.63 -32.79
N GLN A 229 -7.54 33.35 -32.82
CA GLN A 229 -7.59 32.53 -34.04
C GLN A 229 -8.52 33.12 -35.11
N GLN A 230 -9.75 33.48 -34.72
CA GLN A 230 -10.77 34.02 -35.61
C GLN A 230 -10.35 35.41 -36.16
N ARG A 231 -9.74 36.24 -35.30
CA ARG A 231 -9.22 37.55 -35.69
C ARG A 231 -8.07 37.42 -36.68
N ALA A 232 -7.14 36.49 -36.43
CA ALA A 232 -6.02 36.24 -37.33
C ALA A 232 -6.49 35.76 -38.71
N GLU A 233 -7.49 34.88 -38.75
CA GLU A 233 -8.12 34.40 -39.99
C GLU A 233 -8.79 35.52 -40.78
N THR A 234 -9.44 36.46 -40.09
CA THR A 234 -10.20 37.54 -40.74
C THR A 234 -9.32 38.68 -41.22
N LEU A 235 -8.24 38.99 -40.50
CA LEU A 235 -7.45 40.21 -40.69
C LEU A 235 -6.14 39.98 -41.47
N SER A 236 -5.76 38.73 -41.74
CA SER A 236 -4.50 38.40 -42.43
C SER A 236 -4.70 37.27 -43.46
N SER A 237 -3.66 37.03 -44.28
CA SER A 237 -3.65 35.96 -45.29
C SER A 237 -2.88 34.71 -44.84
N ILE A 238 -2.70 34.52 -43.53
CA ILE A 238 -2.03 33.33 -42.98
C ILE A 238 -2.79 32.06 -43.36
N SER A 239 -2.04 30.99 -43.62
CA SER A 239 -2.62 29.70 -44.00
C SER A 239 -3.28 29.00 -42.80
N PRO A 240 -4.21 28.05 -43.04
CA PRO A 240 -4.77 27.24 -41.96
C PRO A 240 -3.73 26.46 -41.14
N SER A 241 -2.58 26.13 -41.74
CA SER A 241 -1.45 25.49 -41.03
C SER A 241 -0.72 26.44 -40.07
N GLU A 242 -0.71 27.74 -40.37
CA GLU A 242 -0.13 28.79 -39.51
C GLU A 242 -1.17 29.34 -38.51
N ASN A 243 -2.45 29.01 -38.71
CA ASN A 243 -3.57 29.44 -37.89
C ASN A 243 -4.45 28.24 -37.44
N PRO A 244 -3.87 27.20 -36.81
CA PRO A 244 -4.62 26.02 -36.41
C PRO A 244 -5.72 26.38 -35.40
N LEU A 245 -6.85 25.66 -35.46
CA LEU A 245 -7.94 25.76 -34.50
C LEU A 245 -7.94 24.49 -33.64
N TYR A 246 -7.83 24.68 -32.32
CA TYR A 246 -7.94 23.61 -31.34
C TYR A 246 -9.33 23.63 -30.71
N HIS A 247 -9.96 22.46 -30.61
CA HIS A 247 -11.31 22.32 -30.05
C HIS A 247 -11.32 21.90 -28.57
N SER A 248 -10.15 21.68 -27.97
CA SER A 248 -9.98 21.34 -26.56
C SER A 248 -8.68 21.94 -26.02
N SER A 249 -8.75 22.45 -24.79
CA SER A 249 -7.59 22.94 -24.02
C SER A 249 -6.52 21.86 -23.83
N THR A 250 -6.89 20.59 -23.78
CA THR A 250 -5.96 19.46 -23.57
C THR A 250 -5.02 19.19 -24.76
N THR A 251 -5.40 19.65 -25.96
CA THR A 251 -4.59 19.48 -27.19
C THR A 251 -3.87 20.76 -27.61
N TRP A 252 -4.09 21.84 -26.87
CA TRP A 252 -3.57 23.18 -27.12
C TRP A 252 -2.30 23.41 -26.29
N SER A 253 -1.49 24.41 -26.66
CA SER A 253 -0.35 24.87 -25.85
C SER A 253 -0.04 26.34 -26.14
N PHE A 254 0.69 27.00 -25.24
CA PHE A 254 1.12 28.40 -25.40
C PHE A 254 1.96 28.66 -26.67
N ASP A 255 2.60 27.65 -27.25
CA ASP A 255 3.27 27.77 -28.56
C ASP A 255 2.32 28.22 -29.67
N VAL A 256 1.05 27.81 -29.60
CA VAL A 256 0.05 28.04 -30.64
C VAL A 256 -0.22 29.53 -30.84
N PRO A 257 -0.67 30.30 -29.82
CA PRO A 257 -0.91 31.73 -29.98
C PRO A 257 0.37 32.50 -30.33
N LEU A 258 1.54 32.14 -29.78
CA LEU A 258 2.79 32.84 -30.11
C LEU A 258 3.17 32.67 -31.59
N LYS A 259 3.17 31.43 -32.10
CA LYS A 259 3.44 31.15 -33.52
C LYS A 259 2.39 31.79 -34.43
N ARG A 260 1.13 31.82 -33.99
CA ARG A 260 0.04 32.52 -34.69
C ARG A 260 0.32 34.02 -34.79
N ALA A 261 0.77 34.67 -33.71
CA ALA A 261 1.14 36.09 -33.70
C ALA A 261 2.32 36.39 -34.62
N GLN A 262 3.37 35.55 -34.57
CA GLN A 262 4.52 35.66 -35.45
C GLN A 262 4.13 35.55 -36.93
N ALA A 263 3.27 34.57 -37.28
CA ALA A 263 2.76 34.44 -38.65
C ALA A 263 1.84 35.61 -39.05
N TYR A 264 0.96 36.03 -38.14
CA TYR A 264 0.02 37.13 -38.35
C TYR A 264 0.75 38.42 -38.74
N TYR A 265 1.72 38.89 -37.95
CA TYR A 265 2.41 40.15 -38.26
C TYR A 265 3.28 40.05 -39.51
N ARG A 266 3.89 38.88 -39.79
CA ARG A 266 4.62 38.66 -41.05
C ARG A 266 3.70 38.74 -42.27
N ALA A 267 2.49 38.20 -42.19
CA ALA A 267 1.49 38.31 -43.27
C ALA A 267 0.97 39.74 -43.40
N ARG A 268 0.66 40.42 -42.30
CA ARG A 268 0.26 41.84 -42.29
C ARG A 268 1.31 42.74 -42.93
N LEU A 269 2.59 42.54 -42.60
CA LEU A 269 3.71 43.27 -43.21
C LEU A 269 3.84 43.01 -44.71
N ARG A 270 3.72 41.74 -45.13
CA ARG A 270 3.83 41.32 -46.53
C ARG A 270 2.72 41.92 -47.39
N ASP A 271 1.50 41.94 -46.87
CA ASP A 271 0.30 42.28 -47.64
C ASP A 271 -0.08 43.77 -47.53
N GLU A 272 0.54 44.53 -46.63
CA GLU A 272 0.24 45.95 -46.39
C GLU A 272 0.43 46.78 -47.67
N ALA A 273 -0.66 47.42 -48.09
CA ALA A 273 -0.72 48.33 -49.23
C ALA A 273 -1.80 49.41 -48.99
N PRO A 274 -1.67 50.60 -49.62
CA PRO A 274 -2.67 51.66 -49.51
C PRO A 274 -4.05 51.19 -49.98
N MET A 275 -5.10 51.51 -49.22
CA MET A 275 -6.48 51.14 -49.58
C MET A 275 -6.99 51.90 -50.81
N ASP A 276 -6.50 53.12 -51.02
CA ASP A 276 -6.79 53.96 -52.17
C ASP A 276 -5.56 54.76 -52.60
N ALA A 277 -5.70 55.51 -53.70
CA ALA A 277 -4.60 56.28 -54.30
C ALA A 277 -4.42 57.68 -53.70
N THR A 278 -4.95 57.96 -52.49
CA THR A 278 -4.78 59.26 -51.84
C THR A 278 -3.43 59.35 -51.13
N ASP A 279 -2.85 60.56 -51.09
CA ASP A 279 -1.58 60.80 -50.40
C ASP A 279 -1.69 60.55 -48.88
N GLU A 280 -2.87 60.82 -48.28
CA GLU A 280 -3.14 60.55 -46.87
C GLU A 280 -3.13 59.05 -46.56
N GLU A 281 -3.75 58.24 -47.41
CA GLU A 281 -3.73 56.78 -47.24
C GLU A 281 -2.36 56.18 -47.58
N GLY A 282 -1.64 56.76 -48.54
CA GLY A 282 -0.23 56.44 -48.79
C GLY A 282 0.64 56.66 -47.55
N ALA A 283 0.43 57.76 -46.83
CA ALA A 283 1.09 58.04 -45.56
C ALA A 283 0.74 57.00 -44.49
N ARG A 284 -0.55 56.74 -44.29
CA ARG A 284 -1.01 55.78 -43.28
C ARG A 284 -0.53 54.36 -43.55
N SER A 285 -0.56 53.91 -44.80
CA SER A 285 -0.07 52.59 -45.19
C SER A 285 1.43 52.44 -44.93
N ALA A 286 2.24 53.46 -45.24
CA ALA A 286 3.65 53.45 -44.91
C ALA A 286 3.92 53.38 -43.40
N LEU A 287 3.14 54.10 -42.59
CA LEU A 287 3.24 54.02 -41.13
C LEU A 287 2.81 52.65 -40.59
N ARG A 288 1.72 52.06 -41.11
CA ARG A 288 1.32 50.67 -40.78
C ARG A 288 2.43 49.68 -41.11
N LYS A 289 3.10 49.85 -42.25
CA LYS A 289 4.22 48.98 -42.66
C LYS A 289 5.39 49.05 -41.68
N ASN A 290 5.75 50.25 -41.22
CA ASN A 290 6.80 50.41 -40.21
C ASN A 290 6.39 49.79 -38.86
N VAL A 291 5.13 49.95 -38.46
CA VAL A 291 4.57 49.31 -37.25
C VAL A 291 4.60 47.78 -37.37
N PHE A 292 4.21 47.21 -38.50
CA PHE A 292 4.25 45.75 -38.68
C PHE A 292 5.67 45.21 -38.77
N ALA A 293 6.63 45.96 -39.34
CA ALA A 293 8.03 45.58 -39.32
C ALA A 293 8.56 45.51 -37.89
N TYR A 294 8.30 46.55 -37.09
CA TYR A 294 8.62 46.55 -35.67
C TYR A 294 7.92 45.39 -34.92
N ALA A 295 6.65 45.15 -35.21
CA ALA A 295 5.91 44.07 -34.56
C ALA A 295 6.49 42.69 -34.88
N VAL A 296 6.96 42.45 -36.10
CA VAL A 296 7.66 41.20 -36.45
C VAL A 296 8.91 41.03 -35.59
N ASP A 297 9.75 42.06 -35.49
CA ASP A 297 10.98 42.01 -34.69
C ASP A 297 10.65 41.72 -33.21
N VAL A 298 9.64 42.39 -32.65
CA VAL A 298 9.20 42.18 -31.26
C VAL A 298 8.63 40.78 -31.04
N MET A 299 7.75 40.27 -31.92
CA MET A 299 7.19 38.93 -31.76
C MET A 299 8.25 37.82 -31.88
N ASP A 300 9.35 38.07 -32.59
CA ASP A 300 10.45 37.13 -32.74
C ASP A 300 11.33 37.03 -31.48
N GLU A 301 11.16 37.93 -30.51
CA GLU A 301 11.74 37.81 -29.16
C GLU A 301 10.94 36.87 -28.24
N GLY A 302 9.71 36.52 -28.61
CA GLY A 302 8.85 35.64 -27.82
C GLY A 302 9.29 34.19 -27.89
N TYR A 303 9.16 33.49 -26.77
CA TYR A 303 9.47 32.06 -26.66
C TYR A 303 8.56 31.37 -25.66
N VAL A 304 8.41 30.06 -25.82
CA VAL A 304 7.66 29.16 -24.94
C VAL A 304 8.55 27.96 -24.67
N ILE A 305 8.91 27.76 -23.40
CA ILE A 305 9.65 26.60 -22.93
C ILE A 305 8.81 25.96 -21.84
N ASP A 306 8.15 24.85 -22.18
CA ASP A 306 7.31 24.08 -21.26
C ASP A 306 7.45 22.59 -21.62
N ASP A 307 8.07 21.83 -20.71
CA ASP A 307 8.25 20.37 -20.83
C ASP A 307 7.18 19.57 -20.06
N GLY A 308 6.24 20.26 -19.41
CA GLY A 308 5.21 19.68 -18.57
C GLY A 308 5.70 19.15 -17.21
N VAL A 309 6.98 19.33 -16.88
CA VAL A 309 7.60 18.80 -15.65
C VAL A 309 8.23 19.92 -14.83
N SER A 310 9.02 20.76 -15.48
CA SER A 310 9.76 21.87 -14.89
C SER A 310 8.92 23.15 -14.85
N ALA A 311 9.40 24.17 -14.13
CA ALA A 311 8.78 25.50 -14.19
C ALA A 311 8.86 26.02 -15.65
N PRO A 312 7.73 26.41 -16.25
CA PRO A 312 7.71 26.90 -17.61
C PRO A 312 8.38 28.28 -17.69
N GLU A 313 8.96 28.61 -18.84
CA GLU A 313 9.43 29.97 -19.15
C GLU A 313 8.69 30.48 -20.38
N LEU A 314 7.80 31.47 -20.18
CA LEU A 314 6.89 31.99 -21.20
C LEU A 314 7.13 33.48 -21.42
N HIS A 315 7.57 33.84 -22.62
CA HIS A 315 7.75 35.24 -22.99
C HIS A 315 6.83 35.62 -24.15
N PHE A 316 5.80 36.41 -23.83
CA PHE A 316 4.85 36.98 -24.78
C PHE A 316 5.06 38.50 -24.90
N PRO A 317 5.94 38.97 -25.80
CA PRO A 317 6.29 40.37 -25.88
C PRO A 317 5.08 41.20 -26.35
N LEU A 318 4.85 42.35 -25.71
CA LEU A 318 3.70 43.21 -25.97
C LEU A 318 4.05 44.41 -26.85
N LEU A 319 3.14 44.78 -27.76
CA LEU A 319 3.26 46.02 -28.54
C LEU A 319 2.81 47.25 -27.74
N PRO A 320 3.41 48.44 -28.01
CA PRO A 320 3.03 49.68 -27.34
C PRO A 320 1.57 50.05 -27.65
N LYS A 321 0.77 50.34 -26.61
CA LYS A 321 -0.67 50.61 -26.77
C LYS A 321 -1.03 52.08 -26.97
N ASN A 322 -0.06 52.98 -26.77
CA ASN A 322 -0.24 54.42 -26.87
C ASN A 322 1.05 55.12 -27.31
N THR A 323 0.92 56.42 -27.64
CA THR A 323 2.04 57.26 -28.07
C THR A 323 3.17 57.34 -27.04
N SER A 324 2.87 57.30 -25.74
CA SER A 324 3.90 57.38 -24.69
C SER A 324 4.77 56.13 -24.67
N GLU A 325 4.16 54.94 -24.70
CA GLU A 325 4.90 53.67 -24.79
C GLU A 325 5.66 53.56 -26.11
N MET A 326 5.08 54.00 -27.24
CA MET A 326 5.80 54.02 -28.53
C MET A 326 7.08 54.84 -28.45
N LYS A 327 7.10 55.95 -27.70
CA LYS A 327 8.28 56.79 -27.51
C LYS A 327 9.43 56.10 -26.78
N GLU A 328 9.16 54.99 -26.09
CA GLU A 328 10.18 54.18 -25.41
C GLU A 328 10.77 53.11 -26.33
N THR A 329 10.29 52.99 -27.57
CA THR A 329 10.67 51.94 -28.52
C THR A 329 11.59 52.45 -29.64
N PRO A 330 12.26 51.54 -30.37
CA PRO A 330 12.98 51.86 -31.60
C PRO A 330 12.18 52.63 -32.65
N LEU A 331 10.83 52.49 -32.71
CA LEU A 331 9.98 53.26 -33.64
C LEU A 331 10.13 54.78 -33.48
N TYR A 332 10.48 55.26 -32.29
CA TYR A 332 10.68 56.69 -32.01
C TYR A 332 12.11 57.15 -32.25
N THR A 333 13.08 56.27 -32.01
CA THR A 333 14.52 56.64 -31.96
C THR A 333 15.26 56.31 -33.26
N ASN A 334 14.85 55.27 -33.98
CA ASN A 334 15.51 54.84 -35.21
C ASN A 334 15.26 55.83 -36.37
N PRO A 335 16.29 56.09 -37.20
CA PRO A 335 16.18 56.96 -38.35
C PRO A 335 15.56 56.22 -39.55
N ASP A 336 14.28 55.88 -39.45
CA ASP A 336 13.57 55.06 -40.46
C ASP A 336 12.77 55.90 -41.48
N TYR A 337 12.67 57.22 -41.26
CA TYR A 337 11.82 58.10 -42.06
C TYR A 337 12.63 58.99 -43.00
N PRO A 338 12.30 59.08 -44.30
CA PRO A 338 13.00 59.96 -45.23
C PRO A 338 12.91 61.44 -44.86
N VAL A 339 14.01 62.19 -45.03
CA VAL A 339 14.07 63.65 -44.81
C VAL A 339 14.40 64.35 -46.13
N SER A 340 13.71 65.45 -46.47
CA SER A 340 13.94 66.17 -47.72
C SER A 340 15.12 67.16 -47.67
N ALA A 341 15.82 67.32 -48.81
CA ALA A 341 16.94 68.25 -48.98
C ALA A 341 16.48 69.61 -49.57
N GLY A 342 15.59 70.32 -48.87
CA GLY A 342 15.05 71.62 -49.28
C GLY A 342 15.50 72.81 -48.43
N GLU A 343 14.89 73.99 -48.64
CA GLU A 343 15.03 75.17 -47.75
C GLU A 343 14.55 74.87 -46.33
N HIS A 344 13.51 74.02 -46.22
CA HIS A 344 13.05 73.39 -45.00
C HIS A 344 13.35 71.89 -45.05
N ALA A 345 13.95 71.35 -43.99
CA ALA A 345 14.15 69.91 -43.84
C ALA A 345 12.85 69.29 -43.30
N TYR A 346 12.03 68.69 -44.16
CA TYR A 346 10.80 68.01 -43.75
C TYR A 346 11.03 66.51 -43.56
N ILE A 347 10.45 65.91 -42.52
CA ILE A 347 10.38 64.45 -42.35
C ILE A 347 9.13 63.89 -43.03
N HIS A 348 9.25 62.73 -43.69
CA HIS A 348 8.21 62.14 -44.52
C HIS A 348 7.90 60.71 -44.10
N ALA A 349 6.63 60.29 -44.20
CA ALA A 349 6.22 58.92 -43.90
C ALA A 349 6.76 57.88 -44.91
N TRP A 350 7.00 58.28 -46.17
CA TRP A 350 7.62 57.43 -47.20
C TRP A 350 8.25 58.25 -48.31
N ALA A 351 9.12 57.61 -49.11
CA ALA A 351 9.85 58.25 -50.21
C ALA A 351 8.97 58.63 -51.43
N GLY A 352 7.70 58.21 -51.44
CA GLY A 352 6.75 58.56 -52.50
C GLY A 352 5.88 59.78 -52.18
N CYS A 353 6.10 60.46 -51.04
CA CYS A 353 5.40 61.68 -50.69
C CYS A 353 5.60 62.76 -51.78
N PRO A 354 4.54 63.43 -52.28
CA PRO A 354 4.68 64.44 -53.34
C PRO A 354 5.64 65.57 -53.00
N GLN A 355 5.71 65.97 -51.72
CA GLN A 355 6.64 67.00 -51.24
C GLN A 355 8.09 66.47 -51.23
N TYR A 356 8.31 65.23 -50.79
CA TYR A 356 9.63 64.59 -50.84
C TYR A 356 10.17 64.46 -52.27
N GLN A 357 9.31 64.11 -53.21
CA GLN A 357 9.67 63.98 -54.62
C GLN A 357 10.07 65.31 -55.27
N GLN A 358 9.55 66.44 -54.78
CA GLN A 358 9.91 67.78 -55.25
C GLN A 358 11.24 68.25 -54.66
N ASP A 359 11.43 68.04 -53.35
CA ASP A 359 12.57 68.59 -52.60
C ASP A 359 13.84 67.69 -52.68
N GLY A 360 13.70 66.42 -53.05
CA GLY A 360 14.82 65.48 -53.16
C GLY A 360 15.30 64.90 -51.82
N SER A 361 16.18 63.90 -51.88
CA SER A 361 16.61 63.12 -50.71
C SER A 361 17.70 63.84 -49.88
N GLY A 362 17.43 64.03 -48.59
CA GLY A 362 18.34 64.57 -47.57
C GLY A 362 18.82 63.54 -46.53
N GLY A 363 18.56 62.25 -46.76
CA GLY A 363 18.85 61.17 -45.82
C GLY A 363 17.62 60.69 -45.06
N TYR A 364 17.84 60.13 -43.87
CA TYR A 364 16.80 59.59 -42.99
C TYR A 364 16.88 60.22 -41.60
N GLY A 365 15.73 60.32 -40.93
CA GLY A 365 15.55 60.87 -39.60
C GLY A 365 14.56 60.05 -38.78
N SER A 366 14.53 60.31 -37.47
CA SER A 366 13.69 59.66 -36.46
C SER A 366 12.62 60.60 -35.90
N LEU A 367 11.57 60.08 -35.28
CA LEU A 367 10.56 60.93 -34.62
C LEU A 367 11.11 61.68 -33.40
N SER A 368 12.09 61.11 -32.69
CA SER A 368 12.81 61.80 -31.62
C SER A 368 13.55 63.04 -32.09
N GLY A 369 14.17 63.00 -33.28
CA GLY A 369 14.78 64.18 -33.88
C GLY A 369 13.76 65.20 -34.36
N LEU A 370 12.55 64.79 -34.76
CA LEU A 370 11.44 65.69 -35.11
C LEU A 370 10.98 66.45 -33.86
N ASP A 371 10.71 65.72 -32.78
CA ASP A 371 10.30 66.29 -31.49
C ASP A 371 11.39 67.20 -30.89
N ALA A 372 12.68 66.92 -31.18
CA ALA A 372 13.81 67.77 -30.81
C ALA A 372 14.04 68.99 -31.73
N GLY A 373 13.26 69.13 -32.81
CA GLY A 373 13.32 70.26 -33.73
C GLY A 373 14.41 70.17 -34.80
N SER A 374 14.91 68.97 -35.11
CA SER A 374 15.94 68.75 -36.14
C SER A 374 15.39 68.87 -37.57
N TYR A 375 14.08 68.74 -37.73
CA TYR A 375 13.33 68.87 -38.98
C TYR A 375 11.87 69.25 -38.68
N GLU A 376 11.12 69.64 -39.70
CA GLU A 376 9.73 70.09 -39.60
C GLU A 376 8.74 69.01 -40.07
N VAL A 377 7.49 69.07 -39.61
CA VAL A 377 6.41 68.19 -40.09
C VAL A 377 6.08 68.54 -41.54
N CYS A 378 6.13 67.54 -42.43
CA CYS A 378 5.72 67.75 -43.82
C CYS A 378 4.21 68.07 -43.90
N PRO A 379 3.80 69.17 -44.57
CA PRO A 379 2.39 69.53 -44.69
C PRO A 379 1.57 68.57 -45.58
N ALA A 380 2.24 67.75 -46.40
CA ALA A 380 1.58 66.81 -47.31
C ALA A 380 1.27 65.46 -46.62
N CYS A 381 2.24 64.85 -45.93
CA CYS A 381 2.03 63.56 -45.28
C CYS A 381 1.69 63.65 -43.79
N GLY A 382 1.89 64.81 -43.15
CA GLY A 382 1.51 65.04 -41.75
C GLY A 382 2.16 64.10 -40.74
N LEU A 383 3.38 63.62 -41.03
CA LEU A 383 4.07 62.68 -40.14
C LEU A 383 4.48 63.37 -38.84
N ASP A 384 3.92 62.90 -37.72
CA ASP A 384 4.38 63.20 -36.39
C ASP A 384 4.22 61.98 -35.44
N SER A 385 4.70 62.14 -34.20
CA SER A 385 4.61 61.12 -33.16
C SER A 385 3.15 60.72 -32.82
N VAL A 386 2.20 61.63 -33.01
CA VAL A 386 0.77 61.38 -32.75
C VAL A 386 0.16 60.53 -33.86
N ALA A 387 0.49 60.80 -35.12
CA ALA A 387 0.04 60.07 -36.29
C ALA A 387 0.49 58.60 -36.23
N LEU A 388 1.75 58.34 -35.88
CA LEU A 388 2.22 56.95 -35.67
C LEU A 388 1.53 56.30 -34.45
N GLY A 389 1.38 57.05 -33.34
CA GLY A 389 0.68 56.55 -32.16
C GLY A 389 -0.80 56.24 -32.40
N GLN A 390 -1.47 56.98 -33.30
CA GLN A 390 -2.85 56.69 -33.72
C GLN A 390 -2.94 55.39 -34.52
N VAL A 391 -1.96 55.10 -35.38
CA VAL A 391 -1.89 53.83 -36.11
C VAL A 391 -1.76 52.65 -35.15
N LEU A 392 -0.90 52.76 -34.13
CA LEU A 392 -0.76 51.75 -33.07
C LEU A 392 -2.03 51.60 -32.21
N SER A 393 -2.61 52.73 -31.78
CA SER A 393 -3.80 52.76 -30.93
C SER A 393 -5.04 52.18 -31.63
N ALA A 394 -5.18 52.39 -32.94
CA ALA A 394 -6.28 51.83 -33.73
C ALA A 394 -6.26 50.29 -33.80
N SER A 395 -5.08 49.67 -33.67
CA SER A 395 -4.95 48.21 -33.55
C SER A 395 -5.14 47.70 -32.12
N THR A 396 -4.69 48.44 -31.10
CA THR A 396 -4.58 47.89 -29.74
C THR A 396 -5.76 48.17 -28.80
N ASN A 397 -6.61 49.17 -29.08
CA ASN A 397 -7.64 49.64 -28.12
C ASN A 397 -9.08 49.16 -28.43
N ILE A 398 -9.25 48.20 -29.33
CA ILE A 398 -10.56 47.63 -29.63
C ILE A 398 -10.75 46.37 -28.78
N GLU A 399 -11.78 46.34 -27.93
CA GLU A 399 -12.15 45.22 -27.03
C GLU A 399 -12.62 43.93 -27.78
N ASN A 400 -12.18 43.74 -29.03
CA ASN A 400 -12.34 42.56 -29.88
C ASN A 400 -11.26 42.46 -30.97
N GLY A 401 -10.16 43.22 -30.85
CA GLY A 401 -9.02 43.20 -31.76
C GLY A 401 -8.14 41.98 -31.58
N PHE A 402 -7.26 41.70 -32.56
CA PHE A 402 -6.28 40.61 -32.42
C PHE A 402 -5.34 40.89 -31.23
N GLU A 403 -4.91 42.13 -31.10
CA GLU A 403 -4.01 42.65 -30.07
C GLU A 403 -4.63 42.63 -28.67
N TYR A 404 -5.96 42.69 -28.57
CA TYR A 404 -6.68 42.51 -27.30
C TYR A 404 -6.57 41.07 -26.82
N HIS A 405 -6.93 40.10 -27.67
CA HIS A 405 -6.86 38.68 -27.33
C HIS A 405 -5.41 38.22 -27.10
N TYR A 406 -4.46 38.70 -27.89
CA TYR A 406 -3.04 38.41 -27.68
C TYR A 406 -2.55 38.92 -26.32
N ARG A 407 -2.95 40.14 -25.91
CA ARG A 407 -2.62 40.66 -24.58
C ARG A 407 -3.23 39.82 -23.48
N LYS A 408 -4.47 39.36 -23.64
CA LYS A 408 -5.14 38.48 -22.67
C LYS A 408 -4.41 37.14 -22.54
N VAL A 409 -3.98 36.56 -23.65
CA VAL A 409 -3.13 35.36 -23.64
C VAL A 409 -1.78 35.62 -22.96
N ALA A 410 -1.16 36.77 -23.20
CA ALA A 410 0.10 37.14 -22.53
C ALA A 410 -0.06 37.31 -21.00
N GLU A 411 -1.13 38.00 -20.57
CA GLU A 411 -1.48 38.15 -19.14
C GLU A 411 -1.71 36.77 -18.49
N ALA A 412 -2.44 35.88 -19.18
CA ALA A 412 -2.68 34.52 -18.70
C ALA A 412 -1.42 33.64 -18.72
N ALA A 413 -0.49 33.85 -19.67
CA ALA A 413 0.79 33.15 -19.71
C ALA A 413 1.69 33.54 -18.52
N GLU A 414 1.77 34.83 -18.19
CA GLU A 414 2.51 35.31 -17.00
C GLU A 414 1.91 34.74 -15.71
N GLU A 415 0.59 34.69 -15.61
CA GLU A 415 -0.10 34.12 -14.44
C GLU A 415 0.13 32.60 -14.33
N TYR A 416 0.05 31.89 -15.45
CA TYR A 416 0.38 30.45 -15.50
C TYR A 416 1.82 30.17 -15.06
N GLU A 417 2.79 30.94 -15.56
CA GLU A 417 4.20 30.80 -15.19
C GLU A 417 4.42 31.05 -13.70
N ARG A 418 3.80 32.10 -13.15
CA ARG A 418 3.85 32.43 -11.72
C ARG A 418 3.27 31.29 -10.88
N ALA A 419 2.05 30.86 -11.19
CA ALA A 419 1.33 29.85 -10.44
C ALA A 419 2.07 28.50 -10.48
N ARG A 420 2.60 28.08 -11.64
CA ARG A 420 3.42 26.87 -11.77
C ARG A 420 4.74 26.95 -11.01
N SER A 421 5.38 28.12 -10.98
CA SER A 421 6.62 28.35 -10.22
C SER A 421 6.42 28.26 -8.71
N GLU A 422 5.20 28.51 -8.23
CA GLU A 422 4.80 28.35 -6.83
C GLU A 422 4.36 26.91 -6.52
N ALA A 423 3.57 26.29 -7.40
CA ALA A 423 3.07 24.93 -7.23
C ALA A 423 4.19 23.88 -7.19
N LEU A 424 5.18 23.96 -8.09
CA LEU A 424 6.18 22.90 -8.25
C LEU A 424 7.04 22.65 -6.99
N PRO A 425 7.63 23.67 -6.35
CA PRO A 425 8.37 23.47 -5.09
C PRO A 425 7.50 22.90 -3.97
N ALA A 426 6.22 23.29 -3.89
CA ALA A 426 5.29 22.76 -2.89
C ALA A 426 4.96 21.28 -3.15
N ILE A 427 4.74 20.90 -4.41
CA ILE A 427 4.55 19.51 -4.83
C ILE A 427 5.79 18.68 -4.50
N GLU A 428 6.99 19.15 -4.86
CA GLU A 428 8.25 18.44 -4.57
C GLU A 428 8.52 18.32 -3.07
N GLY A 429 8.23 19.37 -2.31
CA GLY A 429 8.31 19.35 -0.84
C GLY A 429 7.39 18.30 -0.23
N ALA A 430 6.10 18.30 -0.62
CA ALA A 430 5.13 17.33 -0.12
C ALA A 430 5.55 15.90 -0.47
N LYS A 431 6.04 15.66 -1.70
CA LYS A 431 6.54 14.35 -2.11
C LYS A 431 7.71 13.88 -1.26
N SER A 432 8.66 14.76 -0.95
CA SER A 432 9.81 14.42 -0.10
C SER A 432 9.38 13.97 1.30
N GLU A 433 8.44 14.70 1.93
CA GLU A 433 7.94 14.35 3.26
C GLU A 433 7.16 13.02 3.25
N VAL A 434 6.37 12.78 2.19
CA VAL A 434 5.64 11.52 2.02
C VAL A 434 6.60 10.35 1.78
N ASP A 435 7.62 10.53 0.94
CA ASP A 435 8.63 9.50 0.64
C ASP A 435 9.40 9.13 1.92
N ASP A 436 9.78 10.11 2.74
CA ASP A 436 10.45 9.88 4.02
C ASP A 436 9.54 9.08 4.98
N ALA A 437 8.27 9.47 5.12
CA ALA A 437 7.31 8.75 5.96
C ALA A 437 7.02 7.33 5.45
N PHE A 438 6.95 7.13 4.13
CA PHE A 438 6.75 5.81 3.52
C PHE A 438 8.00 4.93 3.63
N GLY A 439 9.19 5.53 3.66
CA GLY A 439 10.44 4.85 3.97
C GLY A 439 10.41 4.19 5.35
N GLU A 440 10.04 4.96 6.38
CA GLU A 440 9.94 4.43 7.76
C GLU A 440 8.80 3.41 7.90
N LEU A 441 7.64 3.66 7.27
CA LEU A 441 6.55 2.67 7.23
C LEU A 441 7.00 1.36 6.57
N THR A 442 7.81 1.43 5.51
CA THR A 442 8.32 0.24 4.83
C THR A 442 9.18 -0.63 5.76
N GLU A 443 10.07 -0.02 6.55
CA GLU A 443 10.87 -0.74 7.53
C GLU A 443 10.01 -1.31 8.67
N ALA A 444 9.03 -0.55 9.17
CA ALA A 444 8.07 -1.02 10.17
C ALA A 444 7.25 -2.23 9.68
N PHE A 445 6.77 -2.19 8.42
CA PHE A 445 6.08 -3.31 7.80
C PHE A 445 7.00 -4.54 7.70
N LYS A 446 8.25 -4.40 7.28
CA LYS A 446 9.20 -5.52 7.18
C LYS A 446 9.44 -6.20 8.52
N ASP A 447 9.65 -5.42 9.59
CA ASP A 447 9.89 -5.96 10.93
C ASP A 447 8.67 -6.72 11.47
N VAL A 448 7.48 -6.12 11.34
CA VAL A 448 6.21 -6.75 11.74
C VAL A 448 5.94 -8.02 10.93
N LEU A 449 6.16 -7.99 9.62
CA LEU A 449 5.93 -9.13 8.74
C LEU A 449 6.95 -10.26 8.96
N GLY A 450 8.19 -9.91 9.31
CA GLY A 450 9.29 -10.86 9.56
C GLY A 450 9.23 -11.55 10.92
N TYR A 451 8.43 -11.04 11.86
CA TYR A 451 8.31 -11.61 13.20
C TYR A 451 7.14 -12.59 13.34
N ARG A 452 7.38 -13.71 14.03
CA ARG A 452 6.35 -14.64 14.49
C ARG A 452 6.63 -15.04 15.93
N ILE A 453 5.58 -15.30 16.70
CA ILE A 453 5.74 -15.87 18.05
C ILE A 453 6.21 -17.31 17.93
N GLU A 454 7.45 -17.57 18.34
CA GLU A 454 7.97 -18.91 18.53
C GLU A 454 7.76 -19.35 19.98
N ALA A 455 7.04 -20.46 20.17
CA ALA A 455 6.80 -21.05 21.48
C ALA A 455 7.50 -22.40 21.59
N TYR A 456 8.16 -22.63 22.73
CA TYR A 456 8.87 -23.88 23.03
C TYR A 456 8.33 -24.51 24.32
N PRO A 457 7.06 -24.97 24.34
CA PRO A 457 6.41 -25.45 25.55
C PRO A 457 6.99 -26.76 26.08
N PRO A 458 6.71 -27.08 27.37
CA PRO A 458 6.80 -28.45 27.86
C PRO A 458 6.03 -29.39 26.93
N GLY A 459 6.59 -30.55 26.61
CA GLY A 459 5.92 -31.51 25.74
C GLY A 459 6.07 -31.26 24.24
N ARG A 460 6.85 -30.26 23.80
CA ARG A 460 7.09 -30.03 22.35
C ARG A 460 7.67 -31.24 21.58
N PHE A 461 8.28 -32.20 22.27
CA PHE A 461 8.75 -33.45 21.68
C PHE A 461 7.82 -34.65 21.95
N GLY A 462 6.76 -34.45 22.74
CA GLY A 462 5.73 -35.44 23.05
C GLY A 462 5.45 -35.63 24.54
N ALA A 463 4.33 -36.28 24.82
CA ALA A 463 3.94 -36.80 26.12
C ALA A 463 4.24 -38.31 26.22
N VAL A 464 4.67 -38.76 27.40
CA VAL A 464 4.89 -40.18 27.72
C VAL A 464 4.06 -40.57 28.93
N VAL A 465 3.37 -41.70 28.83
CA VAL A 465 2.52 -42.25 29.89
C VAL A 465 2.99 -43.67 30.23
N GLU A 466 3.18 -43.93 31.52
CA GLU A 466 3.23 -45.26 32.10
C GLU A 466 1.92 -45.55 32.82
N LEU A 467 1.32 -46.70 32.57
CA LEU A 467 0.11 -47.14 33.26
C LEU A 467 0.29 -48.55 33.79
N SER A 468 0.16 -48.70 35.10
CA SER A 468 0.15 -49.99 35.79
C SER A 468 -1.24 -50.32 36.32
N ALA A 469 -1.75 -51.49 35.98
CA ALA A 469 -3.04 -52.00 36.41
C ALA A 469 -2.87 -53.15 37.40
N ARG A 470 -3.52 -53.05 38.57
CA ARG A 470 -3.61 -54.10 39.58
C ARG A 470 -5.07 -54.48 39.79
N GLU A 471 -5.42 -55.74 39.53
CA GLU A 471 -6.75 -56.28 39.83
C GLU A 471 -6.79 -56.88 41.23
N ASP A 472 -7.93 -56.71 41.92
CA ASP A 472 -8.22 -57.42 43.16
C ASP A 472 -8.93 -58.76 42.86
N GLY A 473 -8.14 -59.85 42.75
CA GLY A 473 -8.61 -61.23 42.78
C GLY A 473 -8.88 -61.90 41.42
N GLY A 474 -8.05 -62.88 41.05
CA GLY A 474 -8.26 -63.71 39.85
C GLY A 474 -9.40 -64.72 40.03
N ARG A 475 -10.28 -64.86 39.02
CA ARG A 475 -11.25 -65.96 38.96
C ARG A 475 -10.48 -67.28 38.74
N PRO A 476 -10.61 -68.31 39.60
CA PRO A 476 -9.89 -69.56 39.42
C PRO A 476 -10.36 -70.26 38.14
N VAL A 477 -9.41 -70.60 37.26
CA VAL A 477 -9.68 -71.39 36.07
C VAL A 477 -9.55 -72.87 36.44
N GLY A 478 -10.59 -73.67 36.25
CA GLY A 478 -10.54 -75.11 36.57
C GLY A 478 -9.44 -75.85 35.79
N PHE A 479 -8.93 -76.97 36.33
CA PHE A 479 -7.92 -77.85 35.70
C PHE A 479 -6.50 -77.30 35.50
N VAL A 480 -6.22 -76.04 35.85
CA VAL A 480 -4.87 -75.47 35.82
C VAL A 480 -4.61 -74.72 37.13
N SER A 481 -3.45 -74.95 37.76
CA SER A 481 -2.98 -74.09 38.85
C SER A 481 -2.54 -72.76 38.25
N THR A 482 -3.44 -71.78 38.22
CA THR A 482 -3.08 -70.39 37.93
C THR A 482 -2.47 -69.74 39.18
N PRO A 483 -1.54 -68.78 39.04
CA PRO A 483 -1.11 -67.95 40.16
C PRO A 483 -2.33 -67.28 40.85
N GLU A 484 -2.34 -67.19 42.17
CA GLU A 484 -3.44 -66.55 42.94
C GLU A 484 -3.56 -65.04 42.64
N GLU A 485 -2.46 -64.40 42.24
CA GLU A 485 -2.40 -63.03 41.76
C GLU A 485 -1.89 -63.04 40.31
N LEU A 486 -2.67 -62.50 39.37
CA LEU A 486 -2.29 -62.40 37.95
C LEU A 486 -1.10 -61.44 37.69
N GLY A 487 -0.53 -60.82 38.73
CA GLY A 487 0.50 -59.79 38.63
C GLY A 487 -0.07 -58.43 38.20
N SER A 488 0.77 -57.40 38.21
CA SER A 488 0.44 -56.09 37.64
C SER A 488 0.77 -56.07 36.15
N PHE A 489 -0.12 -55.52 35.33
CA PHE A 489 0.15 -55.25 33.91
C PHE A 489 0.59 -53.80 33.76
N THR A 490 1.75 -53.56 33.16
CA THR A 490 2.27 -52.21 32.90
C THR A 490 2.37 -51.96 31.41
N ALA A 491 1.89 -50.82 30.95
CA ALA A 491 1.99 -50.34 29.58
C ALA A 491 2.71 -48.99 29.52
N PHE A 492 3.43 -48.76 28.43
CA PHE A 492 4.03 -47.47 28.11
C PHE A 492 3.45 -46.99 26.79
N SER A 493 3.07 -45.72 26.73
CA SER A 493 2.64 -45.07 25.50
C SER A 493 3.23 -43.69 25.37
N ALA A 494 3.31 -43.20 24.14
CA ALA A 494 3.77 -41.85 23.86
C ALA A 494 3.01 -41.28 22.68
N ALA A 495 2.75 -39.98 22.74
CA ALA A 495 2.13 -39.21 21.68
C ALA A 495 2.99 -37.99 21.34
N VAL A 496 2.92 -37.56 20.08
CA VAL A 496 3.55 -36.32 19.60
C VAL A 496 2.55 -35.54 18.76
N LEU A 497 2.75 -34.23 18.67
CA LEU A 497 2.04 -33.40 17.71
C LEU A 497 2.53 -33.63 16.28
N VAL A 498 1.57 -33.79 15.36
CA VAL A 498 1.78 -33.82 13.91
C VAL A 498 0.83 -32.81 13.30
N GLU A 499 1.34 -31.97 12.40
CA GLU A 499 0.50 -31.02 11.68
C GLU A 499 -0.42 -31.72 10.69
N ASP A 500 -1.70 -31.35 10.73
CA ASP A 500 -2.73 -31.76 9.80
C ASP A 500 -3.03 -30.61 8.85
N GLU A 501 -2.45 -30.67 7.65
CA GLU A 501 -2.66 -29.68 6.57
C GLU A 501 -4.11 -29.62 6.07
N SER A 502 -4.96 -30.59 6.43
CA SER A 502 -6.36 -30.63 5.98
C SER A 502 -7.33 -29.86 6.88
N GLU A 503 -6.90 -29.45 8.07
CA GLU A 503 -7.68 -28.67 9.02
C GLU A 503 -7.09 -27.28 9.27
N ASP A 504 -7.94 -26.27 9.13
CA ASP A 504 -7.62 -24.86 9.35
C ASP A 504 -8.23 -24.41 10.68
N VAL A 505 -7.38 -24.20 11.68
CA VAL A 505 -7.79 -23.88 13.05
C VAL A 505 -8.31 -22.44 13.17
N ILE A 506 -7.88 -21.56 12.27
CA ILE A 506 -7.96 -20.11 12.48
C ILE A 506 -9.29 -19.52 12.04
N SER A 507 -9.96 -20.11 11.05
CA SER A 507 -11.25 -19.60 10.56
C SER A 507 -12.41 -19.70 11.57
N SER A 508 -12.44 -20.71 12.44
CA SER A 508 -13.47 -20.87 13.49
C SER A 508 -13.11 -20.23 14.83
N LEU A 509 -11.82 -19.98 15.08
CA LEU A 509 -11.33 -19.37 16.32
C LEU A 509 -11.15 -17.86 16.24
N LEU A 510 -10.91 -17.31 15.04
CA LEU A 510 -10.88 -15.86 14.83
C LEU A 510 -12.22 -15.18 15.14
N GLU A 511 -13.37 -15.84 14.95
CA GLU A 511 -14.68 -15.32 15.41
C GLU A 511 -14.75 -15.18 16.95
N GLY A 512 -13.94 -15.93 17.69
CA GLY A 512 -13.86 -15.85 19.16
C GLY A 512 -12.82 -14.84 19.64
N ALA A 513 -11.63 -14.83 19.04
CA ALA A 513 -10.58 -13.86 19.33
C ALA A 513 -10.94 -12.44 18.88
N SER A 514 -11.78 -12.32 17.83
CA SER A 514 -12.33 -11.04 17.42
C SER A 514 -13.20 -10.42 18.48
N ALA A 515 -13.87 -11.16 19.35
CA ALA A 515 -14.67 -10.55 20.41
C ALA A 515 -13.83 -9.70 21.39
N ASP A 516 -12.61 -10.15 21.71
CA ASP A 516 -11.69 -9.41 22.58
C ASP A 516 -10.95 -8.29 21.82
N ALA A 517 -10.51 -8.53 20.58
CA ALA A 517 -9.88 -7.51 19.74
C ALA A 517 -10.87 -6.42 19.27
N ASP A 518 -12.14 -6.76 19.02
CA ASP A 518 -13.23 -5.84 18.69
C ASP A 518 -13.42 -4.85 19.85
N SER A 519 -13.34 -5.32 21.10
CA SER A 519 -13.42 -4.45 22.28
C SER A 519 -12.25 -3.47 22.37
N VAL A 520 -11.08 -3.88 21.88
CA VAL A 520 -9.84 -3.08 21.84
C VAL A 520 -9.93 -2.04 20.71
N LEU A 521 -10.47 -2.38 19.54
CA LEU A 521 -10.51 -1.49 18.37
C LEU A 521 -11.78 -0.63 18.27
N LEU A 522 -12.85 -0.97 19.02
CA LEU A 522 -14.11 -0.20 19.08
C LEU A 522 -13.90 1.28 19.45
N ASP A 523 -12.98 1.57 20.36
CA ASP A 523 -12.67 2.94 20.76
C ASP A 523 -11.82 3.70 19.73
N CYS A 524 -11.25 3.00 18.73
CA CYS A 524 -10.38 3.55 17.69
C CYS A 524 -11.16 3.93 16.41
N GLY A 525 -12.48 3.73 16.40
CA GLY A 525 -13.37 4.13 15.31
C GLY A 525 -13.74 3.01 14.33
N THR A 526 -14.82 3.23 13.58
CA THR A 526 -15.40 2.21 12.67
C THR A 526 -14.48 1.85 11.50
N MET A 527 -13.64 2.79 11.06
CA MET A 527 -12.71 2.55 9.95
C MET A 527 -11.58 1.58 10.36
N ALA A 528 -10.96 1.79 11.54
CA ALA A 528 -9.95 0.89 12.08
C ALA A 528 -10.48 -0.55 12.23
N LEU A 529 -11.71 -0.71 12.73
CA LEU A 529 -12.38 -2.01 12.80
C LEU A 529 -12.60 -2.64 11.42
N SER A 530 -13.10 -1.87 10.46
CA SER A 530 -13.36 -2.38 9.10
C SER A 530 -12.08 -2.78 8.36
N LEU A 531 -11.00 -2.03 8.58
CA LEU A 531 -9.70 -2.31 8.02
C LEU A 531 -9.11 -3.55 8.69
N TRP A 532 -9.13 -3.64 10.02
CA TRP A 532 -8.67 -4.83 10.73
C TRP A 532 -9.43 -6.09 10.31
N ALA A 533 -10.76 -6.03 10.21
CA ALA A 533 -11.57 -7.14 9.72
C ALA A 533 -11.20 -7.56 8.29
N SER A 534 -10.78 -6.61 7.45
CA SER A 534 -10.28 -6.90 6.10
C SER A 534 -8.87 -7.53 6.15
N LEU A 535 -8.02 -7.06 7.06
CA LEU A 535 -6.66 -7.53 7.25
C LEU A 535 -6.56 -8.86 8.01
N LEU A 536 -7.63 -9.36 8.63
CA LEU A 536 -7.69 -10.75 9.13
C LEU A 536 -7.39 -11.77 8.02
N GLY A 537 -7.73 -11.43 6.77
CA GLY A 537 -7.40 -12.24 5.59
C GLY A 537 -5.90 -12.36 5.33
N VAL A 538 -5.06 -11.42 5.81
CA VAL A 538 -3.60 -11.40 5.60
C VAL A 538 -2.93 -12.62 6.20
N TYR A 539 -3.36 -13.06 7.38
CA TYR A 539 -2.74 -14.20 8.05
C TYR A 539 -2.80 -15.48 7.19
N LYS A 540 -3.87 -15.63 6.40
CA LYS A 540 -4.11 -16.77 5.51
C LYS A 540 -3.69 -16.52 4.06
N GLY A 541 -3.88 -15.30 3.56
CA GLY A 541 -3.68 -14.92 2.16
C GLY A 541 -2.32 -14.27 1.87
N GLY A 542 -1.53 -13.96 2.91
CA GLY A 542 -0.27 -13.22 2.75
C GLY A 542 -0.51 -11.81 2.20
N VAL A 543 0.38 -11.39 1.31
CA VAL A 543 0.41 -10.03 0.71
C VAL A 543 -0.88 -9.68 -0.03
N ASP A 544 -1.52 -10.66 -0.68
CA ASP A 544 -2.77 -10.44 -1.42
C ASP A 544 -3.87 -9.89 -0.49
N GLY A 545 -3.95 -10.40 0.74
CA GLY A 545 -4.90 -9.92 1.74
C GLY A 545 -4.61 -8.49 2.23
N LEU A 546 -3.33 -8.10 2.25
CA LEU A 546 -2.90 -6.76 2.67
C LEU A 546 -3.23 -5.75 1.58
N THR A 547 -2.90 -6.11 0.33
CA THR A 547 -3.18 -5.31 -0.87
C THR A 547 -4.68 -5.05 -1.00
N ASP A 548 -5.52 -6.10 -0.90
CA ASP A 548 -6.99 -5.98 -0.93
C ASP A 548 -7.53 -5.06 0.17
N GLY A 549 -6.92 -5.09 1.37
CA GLY A 549 -7.31 -4.25 2.50
C GLY A 549 -7.01 -2.77 2.25
N VAL A 550 -5.83 -2.48 1.71
CA VAL A 550 -5.38 -1.13 1.38
C VAL A 550 -6.16 -0.57 0.19
N GLU A 551 -6.39 -1.36 -0.86
CA GLU A 551 -7.20 -0.94 -2.01
C GLU A 551 -8.59 -0.53 -1.58
N LYS A 552 -9.26 -1.32 -0.73
CA LYS A 552 -10.58 -0.96 -0.19
C LYS A 552 -10.57 0.33 0.63
N ALA A 553 -9.49 0.59 1.36
CA ALA A 553 -9.35 1.82 2.14
C ALA A 553 -9.17 3.04 1.22
N LEU A 554 -8.29 2.94 0.21
CA LEU A 554 -7.98 4.02 -0.72
C LEU A 554 -9.13 4.31 -1.72
N ASP A 555 -9.78 3.28 -2.26
CA ASP A 555 -10.86 3.42 -3.24
C ASP A 555 -12.11 4.11 -2.67
N GLY A 556 -12.24 4.17 -1.35
CA GLY A 556 -13.29 4.90 -0.66
C GLY A 556 -13.06 6.42 -0.57
N LEU A 557 -11.89 6.93 -0.97
CA LEU A 557 -11.45 8.30 -0.72
C LEU A 557 -11.46 9.17 -2.00
N PRO A 558 -11.85 10.45 -1.90
CA PRO A 558 -11.79 11.38 -3.03
C PRO A 558 -10.37 11.94 -3.21
N LEU A 559 -9.50 11.17 -3.86
CA LEU A 559 -8.06 11.49 -3.97
C LEU A 559 -7.66 12.39 -5.15
N ILE A 560 -8.62 12.80 -5.98
CA ILE A 560 -8.37 13.60 -7.18
C ILE A 560 -8.33 15.07 -6.80
N GLY A 561 -7.20 15.73 -7.08
CA GLY A 561 -6.98 17.17 -6.95
C GLY A 561 -6.16 17.73 -8.12
N ALA A 562 -6.10 19.05 -8.24
CA ALA A 562 -5.36 19.77 -9.28
C ALA A 562 -3.84 19.51 -9.20
N SER A 563 -3.30 19.39 -7.99
CA SER A 563 -1.88 19.07 -7.75
C SER A 563 -1.49 17.64 -8.13
N GLY A 564 -2.47 16.72 -8.18
CA GLY A 564 -2.25 15.28 -8.41
C GLY A 564 -1.55 14.54 -7.26
N LEU A 565 -1.27 15.20 -6.13
CA LEU A 565 -0.55 14.62 -4.99
C LEU A 565 -1.27 13.42 -4.38
N GLY A 566 -2.58 13.51 -4.15
CA GLY A 566 -3.37 12.41 -3.58
C GLY A 566 -3.33 11.12 -4.40
N THR A 567 -3.45 11.22 -5.73
CA THR A 567 -3.33 10.06 -6.62
C THR A 567 -1.92 9.50 -6.65
N TRP A 568 -0.91 10.36 -6.65
CA TRP A 568 0.50 9.94 -6.63
C TRP A 568 0.83 9.19 -5.33
N ALA A 569 0.47 9.76 -4.16
CA ALA A 569 0.75 9.15 -2.86
C ALA A 569 0.04 7.81 -2.69
N ALA A 570 -1.19 7.68 -3.19
CA ALA A 570 -1.92 6.41 -3.19
C ALA A 570 -1.25 5.35 -4.07
N ASP A 571 -0.73 5.73 -5.24
CA ASP A 571 0.00 4.82 -6.11
C ASP A 571 1.35 4.41 -5.50
N GLU A 572 2.04 5.33 -4.83
CA GLU A 572 3.29 5.02 -4.12
C GLU A 572 3.04 4.05 -2.96
N MET A 573 1.95 4.25 -2.21
CA MET A 573 1.52 3.33 -1.14
C MET A 573 1.23 1.92 -1.68
N ARG A 574 0.50 1.84 -2.81
CA ARG A 574 0.22 0.56 -3.48
C ARG A 574 1.51 -0.12 -3.94
N SER A 575 2.45 0.66 -4.48
CA SER A 575 3.72 0.16 -5.00
C SER A 575 4.53 -0.54 -3.91
N PHE A 576 4.81 0.15 -2.79
CA PHE A 576 5.65 -0.46 -1.75
C PHE A 576 4.97 -1.65 -1.07
N ILE A 577 3.65 -1.62 -0.89
CA ILE A 577 2.91 -2.77 -0.32
C ILE A 577 2.97 -3.99 -1.24
N GLY A 578 2.90 -3.78 -2.56
CA GLY A 578 3.10 -4.84 -3.54
C GLY A 578 4.51 -5.44 -3.54
N GLU A 579 5.51 -4.70 -3.05
CA GLU A 579 6.89 -5.18 -2.89
C GLU A 579 7.13 -5.89 -1.55
N LEU A 580 6.22 -5.76 -0.58
CA LEU A 580 6.32 -6.48 0.69
C LEU A 580 6.19 -7.99 0.42
N GLY A 581 7.25 -8.74 0.74
CA GLY A 581 7.23 -10.20 0.64
C GLY A 581 6.65 -10.82 1.91
N MET A 582 5.44 -11.38 1.84
CA MET A 582 4.85 -12.14 2.95
C MET A 582 4.46 -13.54 2.49
N GLU A 583 5.08 -14.55 3.11
CA GLU A 583 4.59 -15.92 3.02
C GLU A 583 3.40 -16.09 3.99
N PRO A 584 2.33 -16.78 3.55
CA PRO A 584 1.20 -17.11 4.42
C PRO A 584 1.66 -17.83 5.69
N ALA A 585 1.04 -17.50 6.83
CA ALA A 585 1.36 -18.18 8.07
C ALA A 585 0.85 -19.62 8.08
N ASN A 586 1.50 -20.49 8.84
CA ASN A 586 1.10 -21.89 8.95
C ASN A 586 -0.16 -22.04 9.81
N THR A 587 -1.30 -22.23 9.15
CA THR A 587 -2.61 -22.34 9.80
C THR A 587 -3.03 -23.76 10.19
N SER A 588 -2.15 -24.75 9.99
CA SER A 588 -2.46 -26.16 10.24
C SER A 588 -2.74 -26.48 11.71
N ALA A 589 -3.63 -27.44 11.93
CA ALA A 589 -3.93 -27.96 13.27
C ALA A 589 -2.87 -28.98 13.69
N ALA A 590 -2.23 -28.76 14.85
CA ALA A 590 -1.42 -29.80 15.46
C ALA A 590 -2.34 -30.87 16.08
N LYS A 591 -2.16 -32.14 15.73
CA LYS A 591 -2.93 -33.26 16.29
C LYS A 591 -2.03 -34.27 16.99
N PRO A 592 -2.42 -34.75 18.19
CA PRO A 592 -1.67 -35.76 18.89
C PRO A 592 -1.76 -37.11 18.15
N THR A 593 -0.61 -37.74 17.93
CA THR A 593 -0.48 -39.04 17.25
C THR A 593 0.43 -39.96 18.04
N LEU A 594 0.06 -41.23 18.15
CA LEU A 594 0.86 -42.24 18.84
C LEU A 594 2.18 -42.52 18.11
N VAL A 595 3.26 -42.57 18.88
CA VAL A 595 4.60 -42.92 18.37
C VAL A 595 5.27 -43.95 19.25
N ASN A 596 6.36 -44.52 18.74
CA ASN A 596 7.21 -45.36 19.57
C ASN A 596 7.80 -44.52 20.72
N THR A 597 7.60 -44.95 21.96
CA THR A 597 8.08 -44.22 23.14
C THR A 597 9.57 -43.88 23.11
N ALA A 598 10.39 -44.66 22.37
CA ALA A 598 11.81 -44.40 22.18
C ALA A 598 12.11 -43.06 21.48
N TYR A 599 11.19 -42.56 20.63
CA TYR A 599 11.33 -41.29 19.94
C TYR A 599 11.29 -40.11 20.92
N VAL A 600 10.28 -40.10 21.79
CA VAL A 600 10.08 -39.02 22.76
C VAL A 600 11.17 -39.05 23.85
N VAL A 601 11.45 -40.23 24.42
CA VAL A 601 12.46 -40.38 25.49
C VAL A 601 13.91 -40.16 25.05
N ALA A 602 14.18 -40.02 23.74
CA ALA A 602 15.50 -39.67 23.24
C ALA A 602 15.85 -38.19 23.47
N HIS A 603 14.85 -37.34 23.71
CA HIS A 603 15.02 -35.89 23.81
C HIS A 603 15.29 -35.39 25.25
N GLU A 604 15.10 -36.23 26.28
CA GLU A 604 15.39 -35.86 27.67
C GLU A 604 15.74 -37.08 28.54
N ASP A 605 16.61 -36.89 29.54
CA ASP A 605 17.05 -37.91 30.51
C ASP A 605 16.18 -37.91 31.79
N GLY A 606 14.86 -38.10 31.62
CA GLY A 606 13.90 -38.26 32.71
C GLY A 606 13.89 -39.67 33.36
N PRO A 607 13.21 -39.85 34.51
CA PRO A 607 13.03 -41.16 35.18
C PRO A 607 12.32 -42.18 34.28
N LEU A 608 11.33 -41.73 33.50
CA LEU A 608 10.62 -42.54 32.51
C LEU A 608 11.54 -42.92 31.35
N SER A 609 12.35 -41.98 30.86
CA SER A 609 13.37 -42.23 29.83
C SER A 609 14.38 -43.29 30.26
N GLN A 610 14.91 -43.20 31.48
CA GLN A 610 15.85 -44.20 32.02
C GLN A 610 15.22 -45.59 32.12
N THR A 611 13.96 -45.66 32.57
CA THR A 611 13.21 -46.92 32.69
C THR A 611 12.92 -47.55 31.32
N ILE A 612 12.47 -46.74 30.36
CA ILE A 612 12.16 -47.20 28.99
C ILE A 612 13.43 -47.62 28.25
N ARG A 613 14.55 -46.89 28.38
CA ARG A 613 15.84 -47.27 27.77
C ARG A 613 16.36 -48.59 28.37
N ALA A 614 16.28 -48.75 29.69
CA ALA A 614 16.65 -49.99 30.36
C ALA A 614 15.81 -51.20 29.90
N LEU A 615 14.50 -51.02 29.70
CA LEU A 615 13.59 -52.06 29.20
C LEU A 615 13.81 -52.40 27.72
N LYS A 616 14.14 -51.41 26.89
CA LYS A 616 14.31 -51.58 25.43
C LYS A 616 15.73 -51.96 25.02
N GLY A 617 16.70 -51.93 25.93
CA GLY A 617 18.11 -52.25 25.63
C GLY A 617 18.78 -51.24 24.70
N VAL A 618 18.28 -50.00 24.69
CA VAL A 618 18.86 -48.88 23.93
C VAL A 618 19.82 -48.16 24.88
N PRO A 619 21.09 -47.93 24.50
CA PRO A 619 22.10 -47.30 25.37
C PRO A 619 21.73 -45.87 25.77
#